data_AF-A0A840AHC9-F1
#
_entry.id   AF-A0A840AHC9-F1
#
_cell.length_a   1.000
_cell.length_b   1.000
_cell.length_c   1.000
_cell.angle_alpha   90.00
_cell.angle_beta   90.00
_cell.angle_gamma   90.00
#
_symmetry.space_group_name_H-M   'P 1'
#
loop_
_entity.id
_entity.type
_entity.pdbx_description
1 polymer ?
#
loop_
_entity_poly.entity_id
_entity_poly.type
_entity_poly.pdbx_seq_one_letter_code
_entity_poly.pdbx_strand_id
1 'polypeptide(L)'
;MRRGLKADGTALTGELEIVPEQAAVIRRVFESYAAGVSPRAIARQLNTEGVPGPRGGSWTASLLLGGAGRETGLLRNWLYVGERVWNRQKWVKDPSTGRRVARPNPREAWVVRTVPKLAILERETWDRAQLRLEASRQVVTALGQAANDPGDGTPPNANRGTVLASVRRPRWPLAGLVRCGVCNGPR
;
A
#
# COMPACT_ATOMS: atom_id res chain seq x y z
N MET A 1 4.62 -12.89 -19.48
CA MET A 1 4.24 -14.32 -19.48
C MET A 1 5.07 -15.00 -20.55
N ARG A 2 5.95 -15.93 -20.17
CA ARG A 2 6.60 -16.79 -21.16
C ARG A 2 5.54 -17.75 -21.70
N ARG A 3 5.32 -17.77 -23.01
CA ARG A 3 4.57 -18.83 -23.69
C ARG A 3 5.60 -19.91 -24.06
N GLY A 4 5.35 -21.16 -23.69
CA GLY A 4 6.25 -22.28 -23.97
C GLY A 4 5.77 -23.57 -23.33
N LEU A 5 6.58 -24.61 -23.43
CA LEU A 5 6.34 -25.92 -22.85
C LEU A 5 7.29 -26.14 -21.66
N LYS A 6 6.82 -26.86 -20.65
CA LYS A 6 7.63 -27.35 -19.53
C LYS A 6 8.55 -28.49 -20.00
N ALA A 7 9.50 -28.88 -19.14
CA ALA A 7 10.37 -30.04 -19.38
C ALA A 7 9.58 -31.38 -19.53
N ASP A 8 8.35 -31.43 -19.02
CA ASP A 8 7.43 -32.58 -19.13
C ASP A 8 6.50 -32.51 -20.36
N GLY A 9 6.65 -31.50 -21.23
CA GLY A 9 5.82 -31.33 -22.43
C GLY A 9 4.45 -30.69 -22.19
N THR A 10 4.13 -30.24 -20.97
CA THR A 10 2.88 -29.50 -20.69
C THR A 10 3.04 -27.99 -20.95
N ALA A 11 1.96 -27.29 -21.32
CA ALA A 11 2.02 -25.85 -21.58
C ALA A 11 2.32 -25.02 -20.32
N LEU A 12 3.13 -23.96 -20.46
CA LEU A 12 3.40 -22.97 -19.42
C LEU A 12 2.15 -22.13 -19.15
N THR A 13 1.34 -22.55 -18.17
CA THR A 13 0.08 -21.89 -17.78
C THR A 13 0.31 -20.80 -16.73
N GLY A 14 1.26 -19.90 -16.97
CA GLY A 14 1.53 -18.77 -16.06
C GLY A 14 2.18 -19.16 -14.74
N GLU A 15 3.10 -20.11 -14.76
CA GLU A 15 3.92 -20.47 -13.60
C GLU A 15 4.74 -19.27 -13.13
N LEU A 16 4.91 -19.19 -11.81
CA LEU A 16 5.67 -18.13 -11.14
C LEU A 16 6.98 -18.74 -10.68
N GLU A 17 8.06 -18.01 -10.89
CA GLU A 17 9.39 -18.35 -10.45
C GLU A 17 9.95 -17.19 -9.64
N ILE A 18 10.72 -17.50 -8.60
CA ILE A 18 11.40 -16.51 -7.79
C ILE A 18 12.63 -16.05 -8.57
N VAL A 19 12.69 -14.77 -8.91
CA VAL A 19 13.92 -14.13 -9.40
C VAL A 19 14.72 -13.65 -8.17
N PRO A 20 15.89 -14.23 -7.86
CA PRO A 20 16.61 -13.95 -6.61
C PRO A 20 16.90 -12.45 -6.40
N GLU A 21 17.32 -11.76 -7.46
CA GLU A 21 17.61 -10.32 -7.43
C GLU A 21 16.39 -9.47 -7.08
N GLN A 22 15.24 -9.79 -7.68
CA GLN A 22 14.00 -9.09 -7.37
C GLN A 22 13.55 -9.41 -5.95
N ALA A 23 13.68 -10.67 -5.52
CA ALA A 23 13.33 -11.09 -4.16
C ALA A 23 14.18 -10.35 -3.10
N ALA A 24 15.47 -10.14 -3.35
CA ALA A 24 16.35 -9.37 -2.47
C ALA A 24 15.87 -7.93 -2.29
N VAL A 25 15.46 -7.26 -3.37
CA VAL A 25 14.88 -5.90 -3.30
C VAL A 25 13.59 -5.90 -2.48
N ILE A 26 12.71 -6.89 -2.67
CA ILE A 26 11.46 -6.98 -1.89
C ILE A 26 11.76 -7.21 -0.41
N ARG A 27 12.68 -8.12 -0.05
CA ARG A 27 13.11 -8.33 1.36
C ARG A 27 13.55 -7.03 2.01
N ARG A 28 14.46 -6.32 1.34
CA ARG A 28 14.97 -5.03 1.80
C ARG A 28 13.86 -3.99 2.00
N VAL A 29 12.89 -3.94 1.09
CA VAL A 29 11.71 -3.04 1.22
C VAL A 29 10.91 -3.37 2.48
N PHE A 30 10.64 -4.66 2.72
CA PHE A 30 9.90 -5.11 3.88
C PHE A 30 10.65 -4.87 5.18
N GLU A 31 11.94 -5.18 5.25
CA GLU A 31 12.80 -4.91 6.40
C GLU A 31 12.88 -3.41 6.71
N SER A 32 13.15 -2.58 5.70
CA SER A 32 13.21 -1.12 5.86
C SER A 32 11.88 -0.56 6.38
N TYR A 33 10.76 -1.08 5.86
CA TYR A 33 9.44 -0.68 6.32
C TYR A 33 9.14 -1.22 7.73
N ALA A 34 9.50 -2.45 8.06
CA ALA A 34 9.35 -2.99 9.40
C ALA A 34 10.23 -2.25 10.42
N ALA A 35 11.34 -1.64 9.99
CA ALA A 35 12.23 -0.82 10.79
C ALA A 35 11.78 0.65 10.94
N GLY A 36 10.64 1.04 10.36
CA GLY A 36 10.09 2.39 10.52
C GLY A 36 10.40 3.37 9.39
N VAL A 37 11.18 2.98 8.37
CA VAL A 37 11.46 3.86 7.22
C VAL A 37 10.17 4.12 6.43
N SER A 38 9.89 5.38 6.10
CA SER A 38 8.65 5.73 5.41
C SER A 38 8.63 5.20 3.97
N PRO A 39 7.46 4.84 3.38
CA PRO A 39 7.38 4.39 1.99
C PRO A 39 7.94 5.40 0.99
N ARG A 40 7.82 6.70 1.27
CA ARG A 40 8.42 7.75 0.43
C ARG A 40 9.94 7.73 0.48
N ALA A 41 10.52 7.50 1.67
CA ALA A 41 11.96 7.41 1.83
C ALA A 41 12.51 6.14 1.17
N ILE A 42 11.86 4.99 1.36
CA ILE A 42 12.22 3.72 0.69
C ILE A 42 12.21 3.89 -0.83
N ALA A 43 11.11 4.43 -1.38
CA ALA A 43 10.99 4.65 -2.82
C ALA A 43 12.08 5.60 -3.35
N ARG A 44 12.36 6.70 -2.62
CA ARG A 44 13.42 7.64 -2.99
C ARG A 44 14.80 6.96 -3.01
N GLN A 45 15.10 6.18 -1.97
CA GLN A 45 16.36 5.48 -1.86
C GLN A 45 16.58 4.51 -3.03
N LEU A 46 15.60 3.65 -3.31
CA LEU A 46 15.68 2.71 -4.44
C LEU A 46 15.83 3.42 -5.79
N ASN A 47 15.13 4.53 -6.00
CA ASN A 47 15.27 5.32 -7.22
C ASN A 47 16.64 5.98 -7.34
N THR A 48 17.22 6.44 -6.22
CA THR A 48 18.55 7.07 -6.19
C THR A 48 19.64 6.04 -6.52
N GLU A 49 19.45 4.80 -6.09
CA GLU A 49 20.33 3.67 -6.38
C GLU A 49 20.12 3.09 -7.79
N GLY A 50 19.19 3.63 -8.58
CA GLY A 50 18.91 3.17 -9.94
C GLY A 50 18.18 1.81 -10.00
N VAL A 51 17.58 1.35 -8.90
CA VAL A 51 16.86 0.08 -8.86
C VAL A 51 15.53 0.22 -9.62
N PRO A 52 15.31 -0.52 -10.72
CA PRO A 52 14.07 -0.43 -11.47
C PRO A 52 12.90 -0.97 -10.64
N GLY A 53 11.75 -0.32 -10.74
CA GLY A 53 10.52 -0.80 -10.13
C GLY A 53 9.98 -2.06 -10.83
N PRO A 54 8.99 -2.76 -10.25
CA PRO A 54 8.50 -4.05 -10.74
C PRO A 54 7.97 -4.08 -12.18
N ARG A 55 7.66 -2.92 -12.77
CA ARG A 55 7.22 -2.77 -14.17
C ARG A 55 8.19 -1.94 -15.03
N GLY A 56 9.44 -1.80 -14.59
CA GLY A 56 10.48 -1.02 -15.28
C GLY A 56 10.42 0.50 -15.06
N GLY A 57 9.46 1.00 -14.27
CA GLY A 57 9.37 2.42 -13.90
C GLY A 57 9.97 2.74 -12.52
N SER A 58 9.82 3.98 -12.05
CA SER A 58 10.30 4.38 -10.73
C SER A 58 9.46 3.81 -9.57
N TRP A 59 10.10 3.62 -8.43
CA TRP A 59 9.44 3.33 -7.16
C TRP A 59 8.63 4.53 -6.70
N THR A 60 7.39 4.29 -6.24
CA THR A 60 6.53 5.31 -5.65
C THR A 60 5.92 4.80 -4.35
N ALA A 61 5.63 5.70 -3.42
CA ALA A 61 4.94 5.34 -2.18
C ALA A 61 3.57 4.69 -2.46
N SER A 62 2.87 5.11 -3.51
CA SER A 62 1.60 4.53 -3.94
C SER A 62 1.74 3.09 -4.42
N LEU A 63 2.85 2.74 -5.09
CA LEU A 63 3.15 1.36 -5.47
C LEU A 63 3.39 0.47 -4.25
N LEU A 64 4.11 0.98 -3.25
CA LEU A 64 4.41 0.25 -2.02
C LEU A 64 3.14 0.02 -1.18
N LEU A 65 2.36 1.07 -0.94
CA LEU A 65 1.17 1.03 -0.07
C LEU A 65 -0.08 0.45 -0.75
N GLY A 66 -0.27 0.81 -2.02
CA GLY A 66 -1.48 0.54 -2.79
C GLY A 66 -2.77 1.01 -2.11
N GLY A 67 -3.90 0.48 -2.59
CA GLY A 67 -5.21 0.74 -1.98
C GLY A 67 -5.44 -0.21 -0.80
N ALA A 68 -5.63 0.33 0.41
CA ALA A 68 -5.89 -0.47 1.60
C ALA A 68 -7.15 -1.35 1.48
N GLY A 69 -8.23 -0.80 0.91
CA GLY A 69 -9.49 -1.55 0.74
C GLY A 69 -9.44 -2.67 -0.31
N ARG A 70 -8.47 -2.66 -1.23
CA ARG A 70 -8.32 -3.67 -2.29
C ARG A 70 -7.05 -4.52 -2.15
N GLU A 71 -6.24 -4.24 -1.13
CA GLU A 71 -4.94 -4.88 -0.89
C GLU A 71 -4.05 -4.99 -2.14
N THR A 72 -3.92 -3.89 -2.89
CA THR A 72 -3.19 -3.89 -4.17
C THR A 72 -1.71 -3.51 -4.06
N GLY A 73 -1.28 -3.02 -2.90
CA GLY A 73 0.09 -2.56 -2.69
C GLY A 73 1.09 -3.70 -2.62
N LEU A 74 2.35 -3.40 -2.94
CA LEU A 74 3.44 -4.37 -2.82
C LEU A 74 3.58 -4.89 -1.38
N LEU A 75 3.46 -4.02 -0.38
CA LEU A 75 3.48 -4.39 1.04
C LEU A 75 2.26 -5.23 1.46
N ARG A 76 1.27 -5.44 0.58
CA ARG A 76 0.04 -6.22 0.82
C ARG A 76 -0.06 -7.47 -0.04
N ASN A 77 1.04 -7.85 -0.70
CA ASN A 77 1.07 -9.03 -1.56
C ASN A 77 1.38 -10.32 -0.78
N TRP A 78 0.31 -11.07 -0.46
CA TRP A 78 0.35 -12.35 0.24
C TRP A 78 1.28 -13.40 -0.39
N LEU A 79 1.56 -13.29 -1.69
CA LEU A 79 2.43 -14.25 -2.38
C LEU A 79 3.84 -14.28 -1.78
N TYR A 80 4.30 -13.16 -1.22
CA TYR A 80 5.64 -13.07 -0.64
C TYR A 80 5.83 -13.93 0.63
N VAL A 81 4.74 -14.30 1.31
CA VAL A 81 4.74 -15.28 2.41
C VAL A 81 4.23 -16.66 1.95
N GLY A 82 4.18 -16.90 0.65
CA GLY A 82 3.75 -18.17 0.09
C GLY A 82 2.24 -18.38 0.15
N GLU A 83 1.43 -17.32 0.15
CA GLU A 83 -0.03 -17.43 0.10
C GLU A 83 -0.59 -16.81 -1.18
N ARG A 84 -1.34 -17.60 -1.95
CA ARG A 84 -2.03 -17.13 -3.15
C ARG A 84 -3.49 -16.85 -2.80
N VAL A 85 -3.87 -15.57 -2.83
CA VAL A 85 -5.22 -15.12 -2.50
C VAL A 85 -5.95 -14.63 -3.75
N TRP A 86 -7.15 -15.14 -4.01
CA TRP A 86 -8.04 -14.66 -5.07
C TRP A 86 -9.48 -14.48 -4.58
N ASN A 87 -10.37 -14.06 -5.48
CA ASN A 87 -11.76 -13.71 -5.20
C ASN A 87 -11.93 -12.54 -4.21
N ARG A 88 -10.98 -11.59 -4.19
CA ARG A 88 -11.01 -10.43 -3.28
C ARG A 88 -12.06 -9.36 -3.64
N GLN A 89 -12.53 -9.36 -4.89
CA GLN A 89 -13.54 -8.43 -5.37
C GLN A 89 -14.37 -9.07 -6.48
N LYS A 90 -15.60 -8.61 -6.60
CA LYS A 90 -16.50 -8.93 -7.71
C LYS A 90 -16.84 -7.68 -8.51
N TRP A 91 -17.14 -7.88 -9.78
CA TRP A 91 -17.67 -6.83 -10.65
C TRP A 91 -19.17 -6.94 -10.71
N VAL A 92 -19.87 -5.86 -10.35
CA VAL A 92 -21.34 -5.77 -10.39
C VAL A 92 -21.71 -4.68 -11.39
N LYS A 93 -22.73 -4.94 -12.22
CA LYS A 93 -23.31 -3.90 -13.07
C LYS A 93 -24.24 -3.05 -12.21
N ASP A 94 -24.00 -1.75 -12.19
CA ASP A 94 -24.88 -0.80 -11.51
C ASP A 94 -26.20 -0.69 -12.29
N PRO A 95 -27.36 -0.96 -11.66
CA PRO A 95 -28.65 -0.92 -12.33
C PRO A 95 -29.06 0.49 -12.76
N SER A 96 -28.59 1.53 -12.07
CA SER A 96 -28.94 2.92 -12.36
C SER A 96 -28.08 3.55 -13.45
N THR A 97 -26.78 3.22 -13.47
CA THR A 97 -25.83 3.83 -14.42
C THR A 97 -25.41 2.90 -15.55
N GLY A 98 -25.75 1.61 -15.48
CA GLY A 98 -25.31 0.57 -16.40
C GLY A 98 -23.81 0.25 -16.35
N ARG A 99 -23.03 0.98 -15.53
CA ARG A 99 -21.57 0.86 -15.45
C ARG A 99 -21.15 -0.35 -14.62
N ARG A 100 -20.00 -0.94 -14.96
CA ARG A 100 -19.38 -1.99 -14.15
C ARG A 100 -18.63 -1.37 -12.97
N VAL A 101 -18.99 -1.76 -11.76
CA VAL A 101 -18.38 -1.26 -10.53
C VAL A 101 -17.76 -2.41 -9.76
N ALA A 102 -16.51 -2.24 -9.32
CA ALA A 102 -15.84 -3.19 -8.45
C ALA A 102 -16.36 -3.06 -7.01
N ARG A 103 -16.76 -4.18 -6.43
CA ARG A 103 -17.17 -4.30 -5.02
C ARG A 103 -16.23 -5.28 -4.31
N PRO A 104 -15.63 -4.91 -3.17
CA PRO A 104 -14.81 -5.84 -2.40
C PRO A 104 -15.69 -7.00 -1.90
N ASN A 105 -15.13 -8.21 -1.92
CA ASN A 105 -15.76 -9.37 -1.32
C ASN A 105 -15.35 -9.48 0.16
N PRO A 106 -16.23 -10.01 1.01
CA PRO A 106 -15.89 -10.28 2.41
C PRO A 106 -14.74 -11.31 2.49
N ARG A 107 -13.94 -11.26 3.56
CA ARG A 107 -12.70 -12.07 3.67
C ARG A 107 -12.99 -13.57 3.65
N GLU A 108 -14.15 -13.97 4.14
CA GLU A 108 -14.63 -15.34 4.21
C GLU A 108 -14.89 -15.92 2.80
N ALA A 109 -15.16 -15.05 1.82
CA ALA A 109 -15.30 -15.44 0.42
C ALA A 109 -13.95 -15.48 -0.31
N TRP A 110 -12.85 -15.06 0.32
CA TRP A 110 -11.53 -15.10 -0.30
C TRP A 110 -11.05 -16.53 -0.34
N VAL A 111 -10.52 -16.91 -1.49
CA VAL A 111 -9.93 -18.23 -1.64
C VAL A 111 -8.43 -18.08 -1.46
N VAL A 112 -7.91 -18.72 -0.41
CA VAL A 112 -6.50 -18.70 -0.04
C VAL A 112 -5.92 -20.08 -0.31
N ARG A 113 -4.79 -20.14 -1.02
CA ARG A 113 -4.04 -21.36 -1.25
C ARG A 113 -2.59 -21.16 -0.87
N THR A 114 -2.09 -22.04 -0.01
CA THR A 114 -0.70 -22.06 0.38
C THR A 114 0.18 -22.59 -0.76
N VAL A 115 1.27 -21.88 -1.04
CA VAL A 115 2.30 -22.15 -2.04
C VAL A 115 3.67 -21.80 -1.46
N PRO A 116 4.18 -22.55 -0.45
CA PRO A 116 5.39 -22.19 0.29
C PRO A 116 6.63 -22.02 -0.60
N LYS A 117 6.72 -22.78 -1.69
CA LYS A 117 7.80 -22.70 -2.67
C LYS A 117 7.97 -21.33 -3.35
N LEU A 118 6.98 -20.44 -3.25
CA LEU A 118 7.02 -19.08 -3.77
C LEU A 118 7.24 -18.02 -2.68
N ALA A 119 7.36 -18.43 -1.42
CA ALA A 119 7.65 -17.52 -0.32
C ALA A 119 9.07 -16.95 -0.48
N ILE A 120 9.17 -15.64 -0.34
CA ILE A 120 10.45 -14.93 -0.36
C ILE A 120 10.73 -14.17 0.94
N LEU A 121 9.73 -14.06 1.82
CA LEU A 121 9.81 -13.41 3.12
C LEU A 121 9.52 -14.41 4.23
N GLU A 122 10.18 -14.20 5.36
CA GLU A 122 9.76 -14.81 6.62
C GLU A 122 8.44 -14.19 7.10
N ARG A 123 7.61 -15.04 7.72
CA ARG A 123 6.30 -14.64 8.23
C ARG A 123 6.39 -13.52 9.27
N GLU A 124 7.40 -13.53 10.13
CA GLU A 124 7.59 -12.51 11.16
C GLU A 124 7.77 -11.10 10.57
N THR A 125 8.65 -10.97 9.56
CA THR A 125 8.91 -9.67 8.89
C THR A 125 7.64 -9.15 8.21
N TRP A 126 6.87 -10.06 7.59
CA TRP A 126 5.58 -9.73 7.00
C TRP A 126 4.58 -9.22 8.03
N ASP A 127 4.42 -9.92 9.16
CA ASP A 127 3.44 -9.56 10.19
C ASP A 127 3.78 -8.20 10.81
N ARG A 128 5.06 -7.92 11.07
CA ARG A 128 5.52 -6.59 11.51
C ARG A 128 5.14 -5.49 10.51
N ALA A 129 5.32 -5.74 9.22
CA ALA A 129 4.92 -4.80 8.18
C ALA A 129 3.39 -4.60 8.11
N GLN A 130 2.60 -5.67 8.26
CA GLN A 130 1.13 -5.58 8.27
C GLN A 130 0.63 -4.80 9.49
N LEU A 131 1.16 -5.06 10.68
CA LEU A 131 0.82 -4.33 11.91
C LEU A 131 1.06 -2.82 11.72
N ARG A 132 2.22 -2.46 11.14
CA ARG A 132 2.53 -1.05 10.84
C ARG A 132 1.58 -0.44 9.80
N LEU A 133 1.21 -1.19 8.76
CA LEU A 133 0.24 -0.74 7.76
C LEU A 133 -1.14 -0.47 8.39
N GLU A 134 -1.58 -1.33 9.31
CA GLU A 134 -2.86 -1.19 9.97
C GLU A 134 -2.86 -0.02 10.96
N ALA A 135 -1.81 0.12 11.78
CA ALA A 135 -1.66 1.28 12.66
C ALA A 135 -1.68 2.60 11.87
N SER A 136 -0.96 2.66 10.74
CA SER A 136 -0.98 3.84 9.86
C SER A 136 -2.36 4.10 9.25
N ARG A 137 -3.11 3.04 8.92
CA ARG A 137 -4.46 3.14 8.37
C ARG A 137 -5.45 3.68 9.42
N GLN A 138 -5.37 3.20 10.66
CA GLN A 138 -6.23 3.65 11.76
C GLN A 138 -6.07 5.15 11.98
N VAL A 139 -4.83 5.64 12.06
CA VAL A 139 -4.52 7.08 12.17
C VAL A 139 -5.13 7.86 11.02
N VAL A 140 -4.91 7.45 9.76
CA VAL A 140 -5.45 8.14 8.58
C VAL A 140 -6.99 8.12 8.56
N THR A 141 -7.61 7.04 9.05
CA THR A 141 -9.06 6.89 9.09
C THR A 141 -9.67 7.81 10.14
N ALA A 142 -9.13 7.81 11.36
CA ALA A 142 -9.56 8.69 12.45
C ALA A 142 -9.45 10.17 12.05
N LEU A 143 -8.34 10.55 11.42
CA LEU A 143 -8.14 11.92 10.91
C LEU A 143 -9.07 12.26 9.75
N GLY A 144 -9.34 11.30 8.87
CA GLY A 144 -10.33 11.47 7.80
C GLY A 144 -11.74 11.68 8.35
N GLN A 145 -12.11 11.00 9.43
CA GLN A 145 -13.37 11.19 10.14
C GLN A 145 -13.43 12.57 10.80
N ALA A 146 -12.38 12.95 11.55
CA ALA A 146 -12.28 14.28 12.15
C ALA A 146 -12.32 15.43 11.11
N ALA A 147 -11.78 15.21 9.91
CA ALA A 147 -11.86 16.18 8.82
C ALA A 147 -13.25 16.25 8.15
N ASN A 148 -14.10 15.24 8.32
CA ASN A 148 -15.45 15.22 7.78
C ASN A 148 -16.48 15.77 8.77
N ASP A 149 -16.25 15.59 10.08
CA ASP A 149 -17.10 16.08 11.15
C ASP A 149 -16.27 16.78 12.25
N PRO A 150 -15.84 18.03 11.99
CA PRO A 150 -14.99 18.78 12.92
C PRO A 150 -15.75 19.37 14.12
N GLY A 151 -17.09 19.29 14.16
CA GLY A 151 -17.92 19.78 15.28
C GLY A 151 -17.98 21.30 15.46
N ASP A 152 -17.34 22.07 14.57
CA ASP A 152 -17.24 23.54 14.62
C ASP A 152 -18.04 24.26 13.51
N GLY A 153 -18.87 23.52 12.77
CA GLY A 153 -19.65 24.04 11.64
C GLY A 153 -18.88 24.10 10.31
N THR A 154 -17.62 23.67 10.27
CA THR A 154 -16.84 23.61 9.02
C THR A 154 -17.42 22.55 8.06
N PRO A 155 -17.57 22.85 6.74
CA PRO A 155 -18.06 21.88 5.76
C PRO A 155 -17.18 20.61 5.66
N PRO A 156 -17.78 19.44 5.37
CA PRO A 156 -17.02 18.19 5.24
C PRO A 156 -15.88 18.31 4.23
N ASN A 157 -14.70 17.81 4.61
CA ASN A 157 -13.46 17.82 3.82
C ASN A 157 -12.78 19.18 3.61
N ALA A 158 -13.35 20.32 4.04
CA ALA A 158 -12.72 21.63 3.82
C ALA A 158 -11.30 21.71 4.41
N ASN A 159 -11.10 21.07 5.58
CA ASN A 159 -9.80 21.05 6.29
C ASN A 159 -9.03 19.73 6.11
N ARG A 160 -9.43 18.85 5.18
CA ARG A 160 -8.84 17.51 5.05
C ARG A 160 -7.34 17.54 4.78
N GLY A 161 -6.87 18.47 3.96
CA GLY A 161 -5.44 18.66 3.69
C GLY A 161 -4.65 18.98 4.96
N THR A 162 -5.16 19.92 5.76
CA THR A 162 -4.56 20.39 7.02
C THR A 162 -4.56 19.30 8.08
N VAL A 163 -5.68 18.62 8.27
CA VAL A 163 -5.84 17.52 9.24
C VAL A 163 -4.97 16.32 8.87
N LEU A 164 -4.81 15.98 7.59
CA LEU A 164 -3.88 14.93 7.18
C LEU A 164 -2.41 15.39 7.22
N ALA A 165 -2.15 16.69 7.09
CA ALA A 165 -0.81 17.25 7.19
C ALA A 165 -0.30 17.34 8.63
N SER A 166 -1.19 17.46 9.64
CA SER A 166 -0.81 17.55 11.05
C SER A 166 -0.07 16.32 11.59
N VAL A 167 -0.24 15.16 10.93
CA VAL A 167 0.52 13.92 11.22
C VAL A 167 1.98 14.02 10.82
N ARG A 168 2.29 14.89 9.85
CA ARG A 168 3.68 15.09 9.46
C ARG A 168 4.35 15.87 10.56
N ARG A 169 5.48 15.34 11.06
CA ARG A 169 6.34 16.12 11.95
C ARG A 169 6.64 17.46 11.26
N PRO A 170 6.29 18.59 11.88
CA PRO A 170 6.55 19.89 11.29
C PRO A 170 8.05 20.01 11.02
N ARG A 171 8.42 20.58 9.87
CA ARG A 171 9.85 20.70 9.46
C ARG A 171 10.66 21.54 10.45
N TRP A 172 9.97 22.35 11.26
CA TRP A 172 10.52 23.28 12.25
C TRP A 172 9.67 23.20 13.52
N PRO A 173 10.25 23.36 14.73
CA PRO A 173 9.55 23.16 16.00
C PRO A 173 8.26 23.98 16.20
N LEU A 174 8.16 25.14 15.54
CA LEU A 174 7.07 26.11 15.72
C LEU A 174 6.09 26.16 14.54
N ALA A 175 6.23 25.28 13.54
CA ALA A 175 5.34 25.32 12.38
C ALA A 175 3.91 24.95 12.80
N GLY A 176 2.95 25.85 12.53
CA GLY A 176 1.55 25.71 12.94
C GLY A 176 1.22 26.19 14.36
N LEU A 177 2.22 26.55 15.18
CA LEU A 177 2.02 27.14 16.52
C LEU A 177 2.11 28.66 16.53
N VAL A 178 2.79 29.24 15.52
CA VAL A 178 3.00 30.68 15.40
C VAL A 178 2.26 31.19 14.17
N ARG A 179 1.51 32.28 14.36
CA ARG A 179 0.71 32.96 13.33
C ARG A 179 1.05 34.44 13.32
N CYS A 180 0.91 35.09 12.16
CA CYS A 180 1.12 36.53 12.06
C CYS A 180 0.08 37.28 12.90
N GLY A 181 0.49 38.13 13.83
CA GLY A 181 -0.42 38.93 14.66
C GLY A 181 -1.20 40.00 13.88
N VAL A 182 -0.78 40.32 12.65
CA VAL A 182 -1.41 41.36 11.81
C VAL A 182 -2.41 40.76 10.82
N CYS A 183 -2.03 39.69 10.10
CA CYS A 183 -2.88 39.10 9.05
C CYS A 183 -3.43 37.73 9.40
N ASN A 184 -3.10 37.18 10.58
CA ASN A 184 -3.45 35.82 11.02
C ASN A 184 -2.99 34.71 10.05
N GLY A 185 -2.10 35.04 9.11
CA GLY A 185 -1.57 34.10 8.13
C GLY A 185 -0.58 33.08 8.73
N PRO A 186 -0.43 31.90 8.10
CA PRO A 186 0.57 30.91 8.50
C PRO A 186 2.00 31.41 8.19
N ARG A 187 2.97 30.97 9.01
CA ARG A 187 4.40 31.27 8.83
C ARG A 187 5.13 30.17 8.06
#